data_AF-U2E8F4-F1
#
_entry.id   AF-U2E8F4-F1
#
_cell.length_a   1.000
_cell.length_b   1.000
_cell.length_c   1.000
_cell.angle_alpha   90.00
_cell.angle_beta   90.00
_cell.angle_gamma   90.00
#
_symmetry.space_group_name_H-M   'P 1'
#
loop_
_entity.id
_entity.type
_entity.pdbx_description
1 polymer ?
#
loop_
_entity_poly.entity_id
_entity_poly.type
_entity_poly.pdbx_seq_one_letter_code
_entity_poly.pdbx_strand_id
1 'polypeptide(L)'
;MKRKYTRSIFENDDTRRELLAGNRYLLFKSAEKSTESQKLRARILFREYPDIKRAYSLSHSLQIMFNKYSTKAGAETNLAKWYQAVEESGFDSFNTIAVTLYDRNDETLNFYTNRASMHLQSLLMSK
;
A
#
# COMPACT_ATOMS: atom_id res chain seq x y z
N MET A 1 -26.07 40.39 -3.23
CA MET A 1 -25.38 39.64 -4.31
C MET A 1 -25.23 38.18 -3.89
N LYS A 2 -25.86 37.22 -4.59
CA LYS A 2 -25.64 35.78 -4.34
C LYS A 2 -24.29 35.39 -4.95
N ARG A 3 -23.31 35.00 -4.14
CA ARG A 3 -22.06 34.40 -4.64
C ARG A 3 -22.43 33.13 -5.41
N LYS A 4 -22.21 33.11 -6.73
CA LYS A 4 -22.25 31.88 -7.53
C LYS A 4 -21.18 30.95 -6.95
N TYR A 5 -21.60 29.86 -6.33
CA TYR A 5 -20.68 28.83 -5.87
C TYR A 5 -20.15 28.11 -7.12
N THR A 6 -18.94 28.47 -7.55
CA THR A 6 -18.24 27.74 -8.61
C THR A 6 -17.61 26.52 -7.99
N ARG A 7 -18.23 25.37 -8.23
CA ARG A 7 -17.71 24.07 -7.82
C ARG A 7 -16.37 23.85 -8.53
N SER A 8 -15.29 23.64 -7.78
CA SER A 8 -13.99 23.27 -8.35
C SER A 8 -14.10 21.84 -8.89
N ILE A 9 -13.91 21.68 -10.19
CA ILE A 9 -13.95 20.41 -10.92
C ILE A 9 -12.51 20.09 -11.35
N PHE A 10 -12.12 18.81 -11.29
CA PHE A 10 -10.81 18.33 -11.73
C PHE A 10 -10.79 17.93 -13.21
N GLU A 11 -9.62 17.55 -13.73
CA GLU A 11 -9.46 17.19 -15.15
C GLU A 11 -10.23 15.94 -15.58
N ASN A 12 -10.80 15.19 -14.63
CA ASN A 12 -11.64 14.02 -14.85
C ASN A 12 -13.14 14.30 -14.61
N ASP A 13 -13.53 15.58 -14.57
CA ASP A 13 -14.88 16.07 -14.29
C ASP A 13 -15.45 15.73 -12.90
N ASP A 14 -14.65 15.14 -12.01
CA ASP A 14 -15.04 14.93 -10.62
C ASP A 14 -15.00 16.24 -9.84
N THR A 15 -15.94 16.38 -8.91
CA THR A 15 -15.76 17.25 -7.75
C THR A 15 -14.84 16.61 -6.71
N ARG A 16 -14.34 17.42 -5.78
CA ARG A 16 -13.65 16.94 -4.57
C ARG A 16 -14.40 15.85 -3.80
N ARG A 17 -15.72 15.98 -3.67
CA ARG A 17 -16.56 14.98 -2.98
C ARG A 17 -16.67 13.68 -3.78
N GLU A 18 -16.87 13.76 -5.08
CA GLU A 18 -16.91 12.58 -5.96
C GLU A 18 -15.54 11.90 -6.02
N LEU A 19 -14.45 12.67 -6.09
CA LEU A 19 -13.09 12.18 -6.00
C LEU A 19 -12.93 11.34 -4.71
N LEU A 20 -13.21 11.89 -3.53
CA LEU A 20 -13.08 11.13 -2.28
C LEU A 20 -14.01 9.91 -2.19
N ALA A 21 -15.26 10.00 -2.66
CA ALA A 21 -16.22 8.91 -2.59
C ALA A 21 -15.84 7.71 -3.49
N GLY A 22 -15.35 7.98 -4.70
CA GLY A 22 -15.00 6.97 -5.70
C GLY A 22 -13.66 6.27 -5.46
N ASN A 23 -12.82 6.81 -4.59
CA ASN A 23 -11.45 6.31 -4.38
C ASN A 23 -11.32 5.20 -3.33
N ARG A 24 -12.38 4.89 -2.55
CA ARG A 24 -12.34 3.74 -1.62
C ARG A 24 -11.94 2.45 -2.32
N TYR A 25 -12.44 2.21 -3.53
CA TYR A 25 -12.13 1.00 -4.31
C TYR A 25 -10.74 1.03 -4.99
N LEU A 26 -10.18 2.21 -5.21
CA LEU A 26 -8.85 2.37 -5.83
C LEU A 26 -7.72 1.96 -4.88
N LEU A 27 -7.95 2.04 -3.57
CA LEU A 27 -6.97 1.63 -2.55
C LEU A 27 -6.81 0.11 -2.43
N PHE A 28 -7.75 -0.69 -2.97
CA PHE A 28 -7.79 -2.15 -2.77
C PHE A 28 -7.54 -2.97 -4.04
N LYS A 29 -7.30 -2.34 -5.20
CA LYS A 29 -7.11 -3.03 -6.48
C LYS A 29 -5.67 -2.88 -6.97
N SER A 30 -5.10 -3.96 -7.52
CA SER A 30 -3.76 -3.90 -8.14
C SER A 30 -3.73 -2.86 -9.28
N ALA A 31 -2.73 -1.98 -9.25
CA ALA A 31 -2.50 -0.94 -10.25
C ALA A 31 -2.41 -1.49 -11.68
N GLU A 32 -1.98 -2.75 -11.83
CA GLU A 32 -1.81 -3.45 -13.11
C GLU A 32 -3.13 -3.65 -13.88
N LYS A 33 -4.28 -3.65 -13.19
CA LYS A 33 -5.62 -3.81 -13.81
C LYS A 33 -6.44 -2.52 -13.82
N SER A 34 -5.79 -1.36 -13.64
CA SER A 34 -6.46 -0.06 -13.60
C SER A 34 -6.65 0.51 -15.01
N THR A 35 -7.86 0.98 -15.32
CA THR A 35 -8.14 1.71 -16.56
C THR A 35 -7.44 3.08 -16.56
N GLU A 36 -7.27 3.71 -17.72
CA GLU A 36 -6.64 5.03 -17.79
C GLU A 36 -7.41 6.11 -17.01
N SER A 37 -8.75 6.03 -16.98
CA SER A 37 -9.59 6.89 -16.15
C SER A 37 -9.33 6.67 -14.65
N GLN A 38 -9.17 5.42 -14.22
CA GLN A 38 -8.83 5.08 -12.84
C GLN A 38 -7.43 5.59 -12.44
N LYS A 39 -6.45 5.44 -13.33
CA LYS A 39 -5.09 5.99 -13.12
C LYS A 39 -5.13 7.51 -13.03
N LEU A 40 -5.87 8.19 -13.90
CA LEU A 40 -6.05 9.65 -13.85
C LEU A 40 -6.67 10.07 -12.50
N ARG A 41 -7.74 9.40 -12.07
CA ARG A 41 -8.39 9.68 -10.79
C ARG A 41 -7.44 9.49 -9.61
N ALA A 42 -6.65 8.42 -9.59
CA ALA A 42 -5.65 8.19 -8.54
C ALA A 42 -4.54 9.25 -8.55
N ARG A 43 -4.08 9.69 -9.74
CA ARG A 43 -3.12 10.78 -9.88
C ARG A 43 -3.66 12.09 -9.28
N ILE A 44 -4.91 12.43 -9.58
CA ILE A 44 -5.58 13.62 -9.02
C ILE A 44 -5.70 13.48 -7.50
N LEU A 45 -6.17 12.34 -7.00
CA LEU A 45 -6.30 12.09 -5.56
C LEU A 45 -4.97 12.27 -4.83
N PHE A 46 -3.89 11.65 -5.32
CA PHE A 46 -2.59 11.69 -4.67
C PHE A 46 -1.92 13.06 -4.77
N ARG A 47 -2.26 13.87 -5.78
CA ARG A 47 -1.84 15.27 -5.86
C ARG A 47 -2.56 16.12 -4.81
N GLU A 48 -3.88 15.96 -4.69
CA GLU A 48 -4.72 16.75 -3.77
C GLU A 48 -4.58 16.30 -2.30
N TYR A 49 -4.28 15.03 -2.08
CA TYR A 49 -4.21 14.39 -0.75
C TYR A 49 -2.92 13.56 -0.60
N PRO A 50 -1.77 14.21 -0.38
CA PRO A 50 -0.49 13.53 -0.19
C PRO A 50 -0.50 12.51 0.96
N ASP A 51 -1.28 12.77 2.01
CA ASP A 51 -1.39 11.85 3.15
C ASP A 51 -2.06 10.52 2.78
N ILE A 52 -3.08 10.58 1.91
CA ILE A 52 -3.73 9.39 1.37
C ILE A 52 -2.73 8.61 0.50
N LYS A 53 -1.90 9.30 -0.28
CA LYS A 53 -0.82 8.67 -1.05
C LYS A 53 0.18 7.95 -0.12
N ARG A 54 0.63 8.61 0.95
CA ARG A 54 1.56 8.03 1.93
C ARG A 54 0.97 6.78 2.58
N ALA A 55 -0.26 6.85 3.08
CA ALA A 55 -0.96 5.73 3.68
C ALA A 55 -1.14 4.56 2.69
N TYR A 56 -1.52 4.85 1.44
CA TYR A 56 -1.62 3.84 0.38
C TYR A 56 -0.26 3.16 0.12
N SER A 57 0.82 3.94 0.00
CA SER A 57 2.17 3.39 -0.22
C SER A 57 2.63 2.48 0.92
N LEU A 58 2.35 2.82 2.18
CA LEU A 58 2.67 1.97 3.34
C LEU A 58 1.87 0.67 3.32
N SER A 59 0.56 0.74 3.09
CA SER A 59 -0.29 -0.45 2.99
C SER A 59 0.13 -1.37 1.83
N HIS A 60 0.41 -0.78 0.67
CA HIS A 60 0.75 -1.54 -0.53
C HIS A 60 2.15 -2.16 -0.45
N SER A 61 3.13 -1.45 0.10
CA SER A 61 4.47 -2.00 0.34
C SER A 61 4.43 -3.17 1.32
N LEU A 62 3.64 -3.07 2.41
CA LEU A 62 3.41 -4.19 3.33
C LEU A 62 2.83 -5.40 2.60
N GLN A 63 1.79 -5.21 1.79
CA GLN A 63 1.19 -6.27 0.98
C GLN A 63 2.23 -6.92 0.04
N ILE A 64 3.05 -6.12 -0.64
CA ILE A 64 4.11 -6.63 -1.53
C ILE A 64 5.13 -7.46 -0.75
N MET A 65 5.57 -7.00 0.44
CA MET A 65 6.53 -7.72 1.27
C MET A 65 6.04 -9.11 1.65
N PHE A 66 4.76 -9.26 2.00
CA PHE A 66 4.20 -10.58 2.36
C PHE A 66 3.82 -11.44 1.15
N ASN A 67 3.56 -10.85 -0.01
CA ASN A 67 3.17 -11.59 -1.20
C ASN A 67 4.35 -12.08 -2.04
N LYS A 68 5.47 -11.35 -2.08
CA LYS A 68 6.66 -11.74 -2.82
C LYS A 68 7.48 -12.79 -2.08
N TYR A 69 8.07 -13.72 -2.83
CA TYR A 69 9.11 -14.58 -2.30
C TYR A 69 10.32 -13.73 -1.88
N SER A 70 10.83 -13.98 -0.68
CA SER A 70 12.03 -13.31 -0.17
C SER A 70 12.78 -14.28 0.74
N THR A 71 14.11 -14.13 0.80
CA THR A 71 14.91 -14.77 1.85
C THR A 71 14.66 -14.09 3.19
N LYS A 72 14.93 -14.76 4.31
CA LYS A 72 14.76 -14.18 5.65
C LYS A 72 15.49 -12.83 5.79
N ALA A 73 16.76 -12.76 5.37
CA ALA A 73 17.55 -11.53 5.39
C ALA A 73 16.99 -10.42 4.47
N GLY A 74 16.41 -10.79 3.33
CA GLY A 74 15.72 -9.85 2.44
C GLY A 74 14.45 -9.29 3.08
N ALA A 75 13.67 -10.14 3.77
CA ALA A 75 12.48 -9.73 4.51
C ALA A 75 12.84 -8.81 5.69
N GLU A 76 13.88 -9.12 6.47
CA GLU A 76 14.42 -8.27 7.54
C GLU A 76 14.75 -6.87 7.03
N THR A 77 15.50 -6.78 5.93
CA THR A 77 15.88 -5.50 5.31
C THR A 77 14.66 -4.69 4.86
N ASN A 78 13.67 -5.35 4.28
CA ASN A 78 12.46 -4.67 3.81
C ASN A 78 11.59 -4.20 4.98
N LEU A 79 11.45 -4.99 6.04
CA LEU A 79 10.72 -4.62 7.25
C LEU A 79 11.37 -3.42 7.95
N ALA A 80 12.70 -3.40 8.07
CA ALA A 80 13.42 -2.25 8.65
C ALA A 80 13.13 -0.94 7.90
N LYS A 81 13.17 -0.98 6.55
CA LYS A 81 12.82 0.17 5.71
C LYS A 81 11.36 0.58 5.87
N TRP A 82 10.46 -0.40 6.02
CA TRP A 82 9.05 -0.13 6.20
C TRP A 82 8.77 0.51 7.56
N TYR A 83 9.41 0.05 8.64
CA TYR A 83 9.29 0.67 9.98
C TYR A 83 9.75 2.12 9.97
N GLN A 84 10.88 2.42 9.33
CA GLN A 84 11.34 3.80 9.18
C GLN A 84 10.30 4.67 8.43
N ALA A 85 9.76 4.15 7.33
CA ALA A 85 8.74 4.88 6.57
C ALA A 85 7.43 5.09 7.37
N VAL A 86 7.08 4.17 8.26
CA VAL A 86 5.93 4.29 9.17
C VAL A 86 6.20 5.39 10.21
N GLU A 87 7.38 5.40 10.83
CA GLU A 87 7.76 6.44 11.79
C GLU A 87 7.75 7.83 11.14
N GLU A 88 8.37 7.98 9.97
CA GLU A 88 8.39 9.22 9.18
C GLU A 88 6.99 9.67 8.74
N SER A 89 6.03 8.75 8.64
CA SER A 89 4.67 9.08 8.21
C SER A 89 3.86 9.79 9.29
N GLY A 90 4.14 9.51 10.57
CA GLY A 90 3.37 10.00 11.72
C GLY A 90 1.97 9.39 11.87
N PHE A 91 1.66 8.26 11.22
CA PHE A 91 0.36 7.61 11.32
C PHE A 91 0.30 6.61 12.49
N ASP A 92 -0.47 6.94 13.53
CA ASP A 92 -0.66 6.08 14.72
C ASP A 92 -1.20 4.68 14.39
N SER A 93 -2.08 4.61 13.38
CA SER A 93 -2.64 3.32 12.92
C SER A 93 -1.56 2.39 12.35
N PHE A 94 -0.59 2.93 11.62
CA PHE A 94 0.53 2.15 11.10
C PHE A 94 1.57 1.88 12.19
N ASN A 95 1.80 2.81 13.13
CA ASN A 95 2.66 2.57 14.29
C ASN A 95 2.18 1.36 15.11
N THR A 96 0.87 1.24 15.32
CA THR A 96 0.28 0.10 16.03
C THR A 96 0.59 -1.24 15.32
N ILE A 97 0.52 -1.26 13.99
CA ILE A 97 0.88 -2.42 13.19
C ILE A 97 2.38 -2.70 13.28
N ALA A 98 3.22 -1.65 13.20
CA ALA A 98 4.67 -1.78 13.28
C ALA A 98 5.12 -2.38 14.62
N VAL A 99 4.57 -1.90 15.74
CA VAL A 99 4.81 -2.46 17.08
C VAL A 99 4.45 -3.94 17.11
N THR A 100 3.27 -4.30 16.61
CA THR A 100 2.82 -5.71 16.59
C THR A 100 3.75 -6.62 15.78
N LEU A 101 4.22 -6.14 14.62
CA LEU A 101 5.13 -6.90 13.76
C LEU A 101 6.54 -7.00 14.36
N TYR A 102 6.98 -5.95 15.06
CA TYR A 102 8.27 -5.94 15.76
C TYR A 102 8.26 -6.91 16.95
N ASP A 103 7.20 -6.91 17.75
CA ASP A 103 7.03 -7.82 18.89
C ASP A 103 7.02 -9.29 18.44
N ARG A 104 6.55 -9.56 17.21
CA ARG A 104 6.48 -10.90 16.61
C ARG A 104 7.48 -11.07 15.47
N ASN A 105 8.63 -10.39 15.54
CA ASN A 105 9.58 -10.37 14.43
C ASN A 105 10.07 -11.77 14.07
N ASP A 106 10.41 -12.61 15.04
CA ASP A 106 10.88 -13.98 14.77
C ASP A 106 9.84 -14.83 14.04
N GLU A 107 8.57 -14.77 14.46
CA GLU A 107 7.47 -15.47 13.79
C GLU A 107 7.24 -14.93 12.37
N THR A 108 7.25 -13.60 12.23
CA THR A 108 7.10 -12.90 10.96
C THR A 108 8.21 -13.29 9.98
N LEU A 109 9.43 -13.44 10.46
CA LEU A 109 10.57 -13.82 9.64
C LEU A 109 10.59 -15.32 9.33
N ASN A 110 10.13 -16.16 10.26
CA ASN A 110 10.00 -17.61 10.04
C ASN A 110 8.97 -17.95 8.96
N PHE A 111 7.96 -17.10 8.73
CA PHE A 111 7.06 -17.20 7.59
C PHE A 111 7.81 -17.27 6.25
N TYR A 112 8.88 -16.49 6.08
CA TYR A 112 9.67 -16.44 4.85
C TYR A 112 10.53 -17.69 4.66
N THR A 113 11.10 -18.25 5.75
CA THR A 113 11.85 -19.51 5.72
C THR A 113 10.96 -20.69 5.30
N ASN A 114 9.75 -20.78 5.88
CA ASN A 114 8.81 -21.85 5.59
C ASN A 114 8.33 -21.81 4.14
N ARG A 115 8.02 -20.61 3.63
CA ARG A 115 7.61 -20.42 2.23
C ARG A 115 8.74 -20.73 1.25
N ALA A 116 9.99 -20.42 1.61
CA ALA A 116 11.14 -20.78 0.80
C ALA A 116 11.31 -22.29 0.66
N SER A 117 11.18 -23.01 1.78
CA SER A 117 11.23 -24.47 1.80
C SER A 117 10.11 -25.11 0.95
N MET A 118 8.87 -24.62 1.09
CA MET A 118 7.72 -25.12 0.31
C MET A 118 7.91 -24.89 -1.20
N HIS A 119 8.44 -23.73 -1.60
CA HIS A 119 8.67 -23.44 -3.00
C HIS A 119 9.76 -24.32 -3.62
N LEU A 120 10.89 -24.52 -2.91
CA LEU A 120 11.96 -25.40 -3.37
C LEU A 120 11.48 -26.85 -3.53
N GLN A 121 10.67 -27.35 -2.58
CA GLN A 121 10.05 -28.68 -2.70
C GLN A 121 9.13 -28.78 -3.92
N SER A 122 8.31 -27.75 -4.20
CA SER A 122 7.43 -27.75 -5.37
C SER A 122 8.18 -27.80 -6.71
N LEU A 123 9.35 -27.15 -6.80
CA LEU A 123 10.21 -27.16 -7.99
C LEU A 123 10.96 -28.49 -8.18
N LEU A 124 11.28 -29.17 -7.08
CA LEU A 124 11.93 -30.49 -7.11
C LEU A 124 10.94 -31.61 -7.47
N MET A 125 9.67 -31.46 -7.10
CA MET A 125 8.58 -32.41 -7.41
C MET A 125 8.01 -32.25 -8.83
N SER A 126 8.36 -31.17 -9.55
CA SER A 126 7.90 -30.91 -10.91
C SER A 126 8.93 -31.27 -12.00
N LYS A 127 9.99 -32.01 -11.65
CA LYS A 127 11.01 -32.56 -12.56
C LYS A 127 10.94 -34.07 -12.57
#